data_AF-D5GEP9-F1
#
_entry.id   AF-D5GEP9-F1
#
_cell.length_a   1.000
_cell.length_b   1.000
_cell.length_c   1.000
_cell.angle_alpha   90.00
_cell.angle_beta   90.00
_cell.angle_gamma   90.00
#
_symmetry.space_group_name_H-M   'P 1'
#
loop_
_entity.id
_entity.type
_entity.pdbx_description
1 polymer ?
#
loop_
_entity_poly.entity_id
_entity_poly.type
_entity_poly.pdbx_seq_one_letter_code
_entity_poly.pdbx_strand_id
1 'polypeptide(L)'
;MAPSGICISCHEALTIPDEDHPLEPGLVGDVELRCGHHYHWSCFAEEYSADGATPATKAQCPTCTHDITTNGKLLVTLRNEGGEQPDTDIGTLLEEEEFYGRNPEMKEVRAFLEFCAEGDEGEVREMLAATPELVSRQDHETGQTGLHVAVMNGREEVIRVLFKHNVDRLVTDAAGKTAYQLAVDMGATREQLRMLCDR
;
A
#
# COMPACT_ATOMS: atom_id res chain seq x y z
N MET A 1 -8.52 -17.64 27.61
CA MET A 1 -8.98 -17.66 26.20
C MET A 1 -10.04 -16.60 26.08
N ALA A 2 -9.79 -15.56 25.29
CA ALA A 2 -10.84 -14.62 24.93
C ALA A 2 -11.91 -15.36 24.10
N PRO A 3 -13.19 -14.98 24.21
CA PRO A 3 -14.22 -15.56 23.35
C PRO A 3 -13.92 -15.20 21.89
N SER A 4 -13.83 -16.22 21.03
CA SER A 4 -13.73 -16.03 19.58
C SER A 4 -14.91 -15.18 19.09
N GLY A 5 -14.64 -14.12 18.32
CA GLY A 5 -15.68 -13.28 17.70
C GLY A 5 -16.02 -11.98 18.45
N ILE A 6 -15.31 -11.63 19.52
CA ILE A 6 -15.49 -10.35 20.24
C ILE A 6 -14.16 -9.58 20.30
N CYS A 7 -14.21 -8.29 20.01
CA CYS A 7 -13.07 -7.39 20.15
C CYS A 7 -12.77 -7.12 21.62
N ILE A 8 -11.51 -7.25 22.02
CA ILE A 8 -11.09 -7.07 23.41
C ILE A 8 -11.06 -5.61 23.85
N SER A 9 -10.89 -4.68 22.90
CA SER A 9 -10.83 -3.25 23.22
C SER A 9 -12.23 -2.70 23.53
N CYS A 10 -13.17 -2.84 22.59
CA CYS A 10 -14.51 -2.27 22.72
C CYS A 10 -15.58 -3.23 23.24
N HIS A 11 -15.30 -4.54 23.30
CA HIS A 11 -16.25 -5.60 23.71
C HIS A 11 -17.44 -5.80 22.75
N GLU A 12 -17.34 -5.31 21.51
CA GLU A 12 -18.35 -5.52 20.46
C GLU A 12 -17.97 -6.70 19.54
N ALA A 13 -18.95 -7.20 18.76
CA ALA A 13 -18.76 -8.31 17.85
C ALA A 13 -17.80 -7.96 16.69
N LEU A 14 -16.96 -8.91 16.30
CA LEU A 14 -16.04 -8.78 15.14
C LEU A 14 -16.73 -8.99 13.78
N THR A 15 -18.01 -9.34 13.83
CA THR A 15 -18.88 -9.51 12.66
C THR A 15 -20.04 -8.54 12.73
N ILE A 16 -20.48 -8.09 11.56
CA ILE A 16 -21.73 -7.37 11.36
C ILE A 16 -22.76 -8.33 10.75
N PRO A 17 -24.02 -8.29 11.20
CA PRO A 17 -25.08 -9.01 10.50
C PRO A 17 -25.19 -8.46 9.07
N ASP A 18 -25.12 -9.34 8.08
CA ASP A 18 -25.49 -8.99 6.70
C ASP A 18 -27.02 -9.15 6.59
N GLU A 19 -27.73 -8.04 6.34
CA GLU A 19 -29.20 -8.06 6.21
C GLU A 19 -29.67 -8.82 4.96
N ASP A 20 -28.86 -8.83 3.90
CA ASP A 20 -29.13 -9.54 2.65
C ASP A 20 -28.72 -11.02 2.75
N HIS A 21 -27.73 -11.34 3.59
CA HIS A 21 -27.23 -12.70 3.84
C HIS A 21 -27.15 -13.05 5.35
N PRO A 22 -28.29 -13.28 6.03
CA PRO A 22 -28.33 -13.46 7.49
C PRO A 22 -27.56 -14.67 8.05
N LEU A 23 -27.15 -15.60 7.18
CA LEU A 23 -26.39 -16.80 7.52
C LEU A 23 -24.88 -16.62 7.29
N GLU A 24 -24.46 -15.55 6.62
CA GLU A 24 -23.08 -15.21 6.31
C GLU A 24 -22.80 -13.79 6.84
N PRO A 25 -22.67 -13.63 8.17
CA PRO A 25 -22.45 -12.30 8.74
C PRO A 25 -21.16 -11.71 8.18
N GLY A 26 -21.26 -10.48 7.66
CA GLY A 26 -20.14 -9.71 7.12
C GLY A 26 -19.03 -9.55 8.17
N LEU A 27 -17.78 -9.66 7.73
CA LEU A 27 -16.63 -9.57 8.62
C LEU A 27 -16.11 -8.13 8.64
N VAL A 28 -16.07 -7.51 9.83
CA VAL A 28 -15.63 -6.10 9.99
C VAL A 28 -14.11 -5.96 9.97
N GLY A 29 -13.39 -7.09 9.96
CA GLY A 29 -11.95 -7.14 10.17
C GLY A 29 -11.63 -7.68 11.56
N ASP A 30 -11.10 -8.89 11.64
CA ASP A 30 -10.59 -9.52 12.84
C ASP A 30 -9.06 -9.54 12.80
N VAL A 31 -8.44 -8.82 13.73
CA VAL A 31 -7.01 -8.84 13.99
C VAL A 31 -6.75 -9.81 15.14
N GLU A 32 -6.34 -11.04 14.82
CA GLU A 32 -5.93 -12.03 15.81
C GLU A 32 -4.42 -11.94 16.05
N LEU A 33 -4.04 -11.48 17.24
CA LEU A 33 -2.67 -11.51 17.72
C LEU A 33 -2.23 -12.95 18.03
N ARG A 34 -0.93 -13.24 17.98
CA ARG A 34 -0.39 -14.58 18.30
C ARG A 34 -0.72 -15.14 19.68
N CYS A 35 -1.03 -14.27 20.63
CA CYS A 35 -1.53 -14.68 21.94
C CYS A 35 -3.00 -15.13 21.93
N GLY A 36 -3.67 -15.11 20.78
CA GLY A 36 -5.09 -15.44 20.59
C GLY A 36 -6.04 -14.32 21.00
N HIS A 37 -5.56 -13.08 21.04
CA HIS A 37 -6.37 -11.91 21.38
C HIS A 37 -6.85 -11.24 20.11
N HIS A 38 -8.16 -10.92 20.07
CA HIS A 38 -8.83 -10.41 18.89
C HIS A 38 -9.22 -8.95 19.06
N TYR A 39 -9.08 -8.17 17.99
CA TYR A 39 -9.43 -6.75 17.94
C TYR A 39 -10.10 -6.42 16.61
N HIS A 40 -10.98 -5.42 16.60
CA HIS A 40 -11.29 -4.72 15.35
C HIS A 40 -10.02 -4.04 14.83
N TRP A 41 -9.94 -3.91 13.50
CA TRP A 41 -8.89 -3.12 12.86
C TRP A 41 -8.73 -1.73 13.48
N SER A 42 -9.82 -0.95 13.55
CA SER A 42 -9.82 0.41 14.09
C SER A 42 -9.37 0.47 15.55
N CYS A 43 -9.90 -0.42 16.39
CA CYS A 43 -9.52 -0.49 17.81
C CYS A 43 -8.03 -0.78 18.01
N PHE A 44 -7.46 -1.67 17.17
CA PHE A 44 -6.04 -1.96 17.23
C PHE A 44 -5.19 -0.83 16.64
N ALA A 45 -5.64 -0.23 15.54
CA ALA A 45 -4.98 0.89 14.86
C ALA A 45 -4.89 2.13 15.75
N GLU A 46 -5.93 2.45 16.51
CA GLU A 46 -5.93 3.56 17.48
C GLU A 46 -4.90 3.34 18.60
N GLU A 47 -4.85 2.13 19.15
CA GLU A 47 -3.86 1.74 20.17
C GLU A 47 -2.43 1.77 19.60
N TYR A 48 -2.26 1.40 18.32
CA TYR A 48 -0.98 1.44 17.62
C TYR A 48 -0.53 2.88 17.32
N SER A 49 -1.41 3.72 16.77
CA SER A 49 -1.08 5.09 16.34
C SER A 49 -0.83 6.07 17.49
N ALA A 50 -1.13 5.67 18.73
CA ALA A 50 -0.83 6.45 19.92
C ALA A 50 0.68 6.63 20.13
N ASP A 51 1.09 7.85 20.47
CA ASP A 51 2.45 8.22 20.90
C ASP A 51 3.59 7.99 19.88
N GLY A 52 3.28 7.94 18.57
CA GLY A 52 4.30 7.80 17.53
C GLY A 52 4.97 6.41 17.56
N ALA A 53 4.17 5.37 17.75
CA ALA A 53 4.66 4.02 17.88
C ALA A 53 5.38 3.52 16.63
N THR A 54 6.30 2.59 16.86
CA THR A 54 6.95 1.75 15.87
C THR A 54 6.64 0.28 16.20
N PRO A 55 6.86 -0.65 15.27
CA PRO A 55 6.76 -2.09 15.54
C PRO A 55 7.62 -2.50 16.75
N ALA A 56 8.77 -1.83 16.95
CA ALA A 56 9.65 -2.06 18.09
C ALA A 56 9.06 -1.58 19.44
N THR A 57 8.31 -0.48 19.46
CA THR A 57 7.74 0.08 20.71
C THR A 57 6.39 -0.53 21.07
N LYS A 58 5.71 -1.20 20.13
CA LYS A 58 4.44 -1.91 20.35
C LYS A 58 4.57 -3.42 20.10
N ALA A 59 5.74 -3.97 20.43
CA ALA A 59 6.03 -5.40 20.28
C ALA A 59 5.22 -6.31 21.23
N GLN A 60 4.39 -5.76 22.09
CA GLN A 60 3.65 -6.48 23.13
C GLN A 60 2.15 -6.31 22.95
N CYS A 61 1.41 -7.39 23.16
CA CYS A 61 -0.05 -7.36 23.23
C CYS A 61 -0.51 -6.37 24.32
N PRO A 62 -1.39 -5.40 24.02
CA PRO A 62 -1.89 -4.42 24.99
C PRO A 62 -2.62 -5.05 26.18
N THR A 63 -3.18 -6.25 25.99
CA THR A 63 -3.99 -6.93 27.01
C THR A 63 -3.18 -7.86 27.91
N CYS A 64 -2.19 -8.58 27.37
CA CYS A 64 -1.47 -9.61 28.13
C CYS A 64 0.04 -9.49 28.09
N THR A 65 0.58 -8.45 27.45
CA THR A 65 2.02 -8.16 27.34
C THR A 65 2.85 -9.21 26.59
N HIS A 66 2.20 -10.22 26.01
CA HIS A 66 2.89 -11.23 25.20
C HIS A 66 3.59 -10.60 24.00
N ASP A 67 4.80 -11.06 23.68
CA ASP A 67 5.53 -10.59 22.51
C ASP A 67 4.83 -11.05 21.22
N ILE A 68 4.34 -10.08 20.47
CA ILE A 68 3.60 -10.27 19.21
C ILE A 68 4.47 -10.03 17.98
N THR A 69 5.79 -9.85 18.15
CA THR A 69 6.73 -9.66 17.05
C THR A 69 7.59 -10.87 16.71
N THR A 70 7.88 -11.11 15.44
CA THR A 70 8.87 -12.10 14.99
C THR A 70 9.83 -11.43 14.03
N ASN A 71 11.13 -11.51 14.32
CA ASN A 71 12.17 -10.87 13.50
C ASN A 71 11.90 -9.37 13.25
N GLY A 72 11.36 -8.67 14.25
CA GLY A 72 11.01 -7.25 14.17
C GLY A 72 9.70 -6.92 13.45
N LYS A 73 8.94 -7.93 12.99
CA LYS A 73 7.67 -7.78 12.30
C LYS A 73 6.48 -8.07 13.22
N LEU A 74 5.39 -7.33 13.06
CA LEU A 74 4.18 -7.48 13.88
C LEU A 74 3.20 -8.44 13.19
N LEU A 75 3.43 -9.75 13.35
CA LEU A 75 2.69 -10.78 12.62
C LEU A 75 1.37 -11.13 13.31
N VAL A 76 0.27 -11.03 12.58
CA VAL A 76 -1.10 -11.35 13.02
C VAL A 76 -1.79 -12.26 12.02
N THR A 77 -2.88 -12.90 12.43
CA THR A 77 -3.85 -13.45 11.50
C THR A 77 -4.93 -12.41 11.27
N LEU A 78 -4.97 -11.84 10.06
CA LEU A 78 -5.98 -10.88 9.65
C LEU A 78 -7.10 -11.61 8.91
N ARG A 79 -8.35 -11.40 9.33
CA ARG A 79 -9.52 -11.91 8.59
C ARG A 79 -10.38 -10.74 8.15
N ASN A 80 -10.62 -10.62 6.85
CA ASN A 80 -11.51 -9.62 6.26
C ASN A 80 -12.37 -10.27 5.17
N GLU A 81 -13.11 -9.49 4.39
CA GLU A 81 -13.92 -9.99 3.27
C GLU A 81 -13.09 -10.74 2.21
N GLY A 82 -11.78 -10.46 2.13
CA GLY A 82 -10.82 -11.18 1.28
C GLY A 82 -10.39 -12.54 1.84
N GLY A 83 -10.89 -12.94 3.01
CA GLY A 83 -10.58 -14.20 3.67
C GLY A 83 -9.54 -14.09 4.80
N GLU A 84 -9.03 -15.25 5.22
CA GLU A 84 -8.00 -15.35 6.26
C GLU A 84 -6.61 -15.18 5.66
N GLN A 85 -5.84 -14.26 6.25
CA GLN A 85 -4.49 -13.90 5.88
C GLN A 85 -3.58 -14.12 7.10
N PRO A 86 -2.96 -15.32 7.23
CA PRO A 86 -2.04 -15.60 8.31
C PRO A 86 -0.69 -14.93 8.10
N ASP A 87 0.04 -14.69 9.19
CA ASP A 87 1.38 -14.09 9.19
C ASP A 87 1.44 -12.70 8.50
N THR A 88 0.34 -11.95 8.52
CA THR A 88 0.28 -10.58 8.00
C THR A 88 1.06 -9.65 8.91
N ASP A 89 1.99 -8.89 8.35
CA ASP A 89 2.73 -7.84 9.06
C ASP A 89 1.85 -6.60 9.20
N ILE A 90 1.00 -6.56 10.24
CA ILE A 90 0.05 -5.47 10.43
C ILE A 90 0.75 -4.14 10.74
N GLY A 91 2.00 -4.18 11.24
CA GLY A 91 2.79 -2.98 11.49
C GLY A 91 2.98 -2.15 10.21
N THR A 92 3.36 -2.79 9.10
CA THR A 92 3.49 -2.11 7.79
C THR A 92 2.18 -1.47 7.35
N LEU A 93 1.06 -2.18 7.50
CA LEU A 93 -0.24 -1.68 7.07
C LEU A 93 -0.71 -0.47 7.89
N LEU A 94 -0.45 -0.47 9.20
CA LEU A 94 -0.79 0.63 10.08
C LEU A 94 0.11 1.85 9.84
N GLU A 95 1.40 1.64 9.57
CA GLU A 95 2.32 2.70 9.15
C GLU A 95 1.87 3.32 7.82
N GLU A 96 1.45 2.51 6.84
CA GLU A 96 0.87 2.98 5.59
C GLU A 96 -0.40 3.82 5.86
N GLU A 97 -1.34 3.32 6.66
CA GLU A 97 -2.58 4.02 6.98
C GLU A 97 -2.32 5.38 7.64
N GLU A 98 -1.43 5.43 8.63
CA GLU A 98 -1.02 6.66 9.30
C GLU A 98 -0.35 7.64 8.32
N PHE A 99 0.53 7.13 7.44
CA PHE A 99 1.19 7.93 6.42
C PHE A 99 0.18 8.58 5.48
N TYR A 100 -0.76 7.83 4.90
CA TYR A 100 -1.77 8.37 4.00
C TYR A 100 -2.85 9.20 4.72
N GLY A 101 -3.06 8.97 6.01
CA GLY A 101 -3.88 9.83 6.86
C GLY A 101 -3.27 11.22 7.05
N ARG A 102 -1.94 11.28 7.18
CA ARG A 102 -1.17 12.54 7.29
C ARG A 102 -0.90 13.21 5.94
N ASN A 103 -0.79 12.44 4.86
CA ASN A 103 -0.45 12.91 3.51
C ASN A 103 -1.54 12.44 2.50
N PRO A 104 -2.77 12.97 2.57
CA PRO A 104 -3.88 12.51 1.73
C PRO A 104 -3.61 12.69 0.23
N GLU A 105 -2.82 13.69 -0.16
CA GLU A 105 -2.40 13.91 -1.55
C GLU A 105 -1.53 12.78 -2.11
N MET A 106 -0.86 12.02 -1.25
CA MET A 106 -0.05 10.87 -1.67
C MET A 106 -0.92 9.68 -2.10
N LYS A 107 -2.20 9.63 -1.70
CA LYS A 107 -3.13 8.60 -2.19
C LYS A 107 -3.34 8.73 -3.70
N GLU A 108 -3.48 9.96 -4.19
CA GLU A 108 -3.63 10.25 -5.62
C GLU A 108 -2.34 9.90 -6.38
N VAL A 109 -1.17 10.21 -5.82
CA VAL A 109 0.12 9.80 -6.38
C VAL A 109 0.21 8.27 -6.47
N ARG A 110 -0.14 7.53 -5.41
CA ARG A 110 -0.11 6.07 -5.41
C ARG A 110 -1.01 5.50 -6.51
N ALA A 111 -2.27 5.96 -6.58
CA ALA A 111 -3.22 5.53 -7.60
C ALA A 111 -2.70 5.81 -9.02
N PHE A 112 -2.15 7.01 -9.27
CA PHE A 112 -1.58 7.37 -10.56
C PHE A 112 -0.44 6.43 -10.99
N LEU A 113 0.46 6.09 -10.06
CA LEU A 113 1.56 5.18 -10.31
C LEU A 113 1.08 3.75 -10.56
N GLU A 114 0.04 3.30 -9.86
CA GLU A 114 -0.59 1.99 -10.06
C GLU A 114 -1.20 1.88 -11.47
N PHE A 115 -2.00 2.86 -11.91
CA PHE A 115 -2.51 2.88 -13.28
C PHE A 115 -1.39 2.92 -14.33
N CYS A 116 -0.29 3.64 -14.05
CA CYS A 116 0.89 3.62 -14.90
C CYS A 116 1.55 2.23 -14.98
N ALA A 117 1.59 1.49 -13.87
CA ALA A 117 2.15 0.15 -13.79
C ALA A 117 1.26 -0.92 -14.45
N GLU A 118 -0.05 -0.78 -14.35
CA GLU A 118 -1.03 -1.66 -14.98
C GLU A 118 -1.14 -1.43 -16.49
N GLY A 119 -0.85 -0.20 -16.94
CA GLY A 119 -0.96 0.19 -18.34
C GLY A 119 -2.32 0.80 -18.69
N ASP A 120 -3.08 1.28 -17.71
CA ASP A 120 -4.36 1.92 -17.94
C ASP A 120 -4.17 3.34 -18.50
N GLU A 121 -4.04 3.42 -19.81
CA GLU A 121 -3.86 4.70 -20.51
C GLU A 121 -5.03 5.66 -20.29
N GLY A 122 -6.25 5.15 -20.11
CA GLY A 122 -7.46 5.95 -19.95
C GLY A 122 -7.44 6.71 -18.63
N GLU A 123 -7.25 5.98 -17.53
CA GLU A 123 -7.16 6.55 -16.18
C GLU A 123 -5.94 7.47 -16.04
N VAL A 124 -4.78 7.08 -16.59
CA VAL A 124 -3.58 7.95 -16.60
C VAL A 124 -3.87 9.29 -17.28
N ARG A 125 -4.59 9.31 -18.41
CA ARG A 125 -4.96 10.55 -19.10
C ARG A 125 -5.97 11.37 -18.32
N GLU A 126 -6.96 10.73 -17.72
CA GLU A 126 -7.98 11.40 -16.92
C GLU A 126 -7.36 12.08 -15.70
N MET A 127 -6.54 11.35 -14.95
CA MET A 127 -5.82 11.87 -13.79
C MET A 127 -4.89 13.02 -14.17
N LEU A 128 -4.14 12.93 -15.28
CA LEU A 128 -3.27 14.03 -15.75
C LEU A 128 -4.05 15.23 -16.30
N ALA A 129 -5.29 15.04 -16.74
CA ALA A 129 -6.16 16.15 -17.14
C ALA A 129 -6.72 16.89 -15.91
N ALA A 130 -7.04 16.15 -14.83
CA ALA A 130 -7.49 16.72 -13.57
C ALA A 130 -6.36 17.37 -12.77
N THR A 131 -5.21 16.68 -12.68
CA THR A 131 -4.06 17.04 -11.84
C THR A 131 -2.75 16.87 -12.63
N PRO A 132 -2.38 17.84 -13.50
CA PRO A 132 -1.22 17.74 -14.39
C PRO A 132 0.12 17.52 -13.66
N GLU A 133 0.24 17.98 -12.41
CA GLU A 133 1.45 17.91 -11.60
C GLU A 133 1.86 16.47 -11.26
N LEU A 134 0.90 15.52 -11.31
CA LEU A 134 1.12 14.08 -11.07
C LEU A 134 2.22 13.49 -11.96
N VAL A 135 2.40 14.04 -13.17
CA VAL A 135 3.44 13.59 -14.13
C VAL A 135 4.85 13.61 -13.52
N SER A 136 5.09 14.51 -12.56
CA SER A 136 6.38 14.71 -11.89
C SER A 136 6.45 14.14 -10.47
N ARG A 137 5.34 13.63 -9.93
CA ARG A 137 5.29 13.12 -8.56
C ARG A 137 6.02 11.79 -8.45
N GLN A 138 6.67 11.61 -7.30
CA GLN A 138 7.41 10.42 -6.94
C GLN A 138 6.70 9.69 -5.82
N ASP A 139 6.73 8.37 -5.87
CA ASP A 139 6.40 7.52 -4.74
C ASP A 139 7.33 7.83 -3.56
N HIS A 140 6.76 7.80 -2.35
CA HIS A 140 7.48 8.15 -1.13
C HIS A 140 8.51 7.09 -0.68
N GLU A 141 8.29 5.81 -0.98
CA GLU A 141 9.17 4.72 -0.55
C GLU A 141 10.28 4.49 -1.58
N THR A 142 9.91 4.41 -2.85
CA THR A 142 10.79 4.02 -3.95
C THR A 142 11.39 5.20 -4.69
N GLY A 143 10.83 6.41 -4.53
CA GLY A 143 11.20 7.57 -5.33
C GLY A 143 10.78 7.46 -6.80
N GLN A 144 9.98 6.47 -7.18
CA GLN A 144 9.64 6.23 -8.58
C GLN A 144 8.58 7.21 -9.10
N THR A 145 8.76 7.70 -10.32
CA THR A 145 7.72 8.44 -11.06
C THR A 145 6.89 7.49 -11.93
N GLY A 146 5.80 7.99 -12.52
CA GLY A 146 5.00 7.25 -13.51
C GLY A 146 5.84 6.67 -14.65
N LEU A 147 6.91 7.37 -15.05
CA LEU A 147 7.82 6.90 -16.10
C LEU A 147 8.65 5.69 -15.66
N HIS A 148 9.12 5.66 -14.41
CA HIS A 148 9.88 4.51 -13.89
C HIS A 148 9.01 3.25 -13.89
N VAL A 149 7.81 3.33 -13.30
CA VAL A 149 6.90 2.17 -13.19
C VAL A 149 6.39 1.70 -14.55
N ALA A 150 6.05 2.63 -15.46
CA ALA A 150 5.63 2.27 -16.82
C ALA A 150 6.75 1.56 -17.59
N VAL A 151 8.00 1.98 -17.41
CA VAL A 151 9.16 1.36 -18.04
C VAL A 151 9.43 -0.04 -17.51
N MET A 152 9.46 -0.20 -16.18
CA MET A 152 9.69 -1.50 -15.54
C MET A 152 8.65 -2.54 -15.94
N ASN A 153 7.42 -2.11 -16.22
CA ASN A 153 6.31 -2.97 -16.60
C ASN A 153 6.07 -3.05 -18.12
N GLY A 154 6.94 -2.44 -18.95
CA GLY A 154 6.83 -2.50 -20.41
C GLY A 154 5.58 -1.80 -20.98
N ARG A 155 5.03 -0.80 -20.29
CA ARG A 155 3.80 -0.10 -20.66
C ARG A 155 4.06 1.00 -21.70
N GLU A 156 4.37 0.58 -22.92
CA GLU A 156 4.76 1.49 -24.01
C GLU A 156 3.75 2.63 -24.26
N GLU A 157 2.45 2.35 -24.24
CA GLU A 157 1.44 3.38 -24.48
C GLU A 157 1.34 4.40 -23.34
N VAL A 158 1.47 3.96 -22.08
CA VAL A 158 1.58 4.87 -20.92
C VAL A 158 2.84 5.74 -21.05
N ILE A 159 3.99 5.16 -21.44
CA ILE A 159 5.22 5.94 -21.67
C ILE A 159 4.96 7.06 -22.71
N ARG A 160 4.24 6.75 -23.80
CA ARG A 160 3.87 7.76 -24.81
C ARG A 160 2.94 8.83 -24.24
N VAL A 161 2.01 8.49 -23.36
CA VAL A 161 1.16 9.48 -22.67
C VAL A 161 2.02 10.40 -21.82
N LEU A 162 2.86 9.85 -20.95
CA LEU A 162 3.71 10.63 -20.06
C LEU A 162 4.61 11.61 -20.85
N PHE A 163 5.15 11.19 -22.00
CA PHE A 163 5.90 12.09 -22.88
C PHE A 163 5.06 13.23 -23.48
N LYS A 164 3.80 12.99 -23.84
CA LYS A 164 2.89 14.07 -24.28
C LYS A 164 2.64 15.10 -23.17
N HIS A 165 2.78 14.70 -21.91
CA HIS A 165 2.66 15.56 -20.73
C HIS A 165 4.01 16.11 -20.23
N ASN A 166 5.06 16.08 -21.06
CA ASN A 166 6.39 16.64 -20.76
C ASN A 166 7.03 16.07 -19.48
N VAL A 167 6.87 14.76 -19.23
CA VAL A 167 7.55 14.11 -18.10
C VAL A 167 9.08 14.32 -18.19
N ASP A 168 9.70 14.66 -17.06
CA ASP A 168 11.15 14.75 -16.96
C ASP A 168 11.77 13.34 -16.90
N ARG A 169 12.61 13.05 -17.89
CA ARG A 169 13.26 11.76 -18.13
C ARG A 169 14.49 11.55 -17.25
N LEU A 170 14.97 12.63 -16.64
CA LEU A 170 16.22 12.67 -15.86
C LEU A 170 15.98 12.53 -14.35
N VAL A 171 14.72 12.51 -13.90
CA VAL A 171 14.38 12.21 -12.51
C VAL A 171 14.92 10.83 -12.15
N THR A 172 15.52 10.72 -10.97
CA THR A 172 16.04 9.47 -10.43
C THR A 172 15.16 8.95 -9.31
N ASP A 173 15.01 7.63 -9.25
CA ASP A 173 14.42 6.93 -8.11
C ASP A 173 15.31 6.99 -6.84
N ALA A 174 14.87 6.35 -5.76
CA ALA A 174 15.62 6.29 -4.50
C ALA A 174 16.96 5.53 -4.62
N ALA A 175 17.14 4.71 -5.65
CA ALA A 175 18.41 4.05 -5.96
C ALA A 175 19.33 4.93 -6.83
N GLY A 176 18.91 6.17 -7.14
CA GLY A 176 19.66 7.09 -7.99
C GLY A 176 19.60 6.75 -9.48
N LYS A 177 18.63 5.94 -9.91
CA LYS A 177 18.50 5.49 -11.30
C LYS A 177 17.38 6.23 -12.02
N THR A 178 17.64 6.65 -13.25
CA THR A 178 16.59 7.14 -14.16
C THR A 178 15.81 5.98 -14.76
N ALA A 179 14.62 6.25 -15.29
CA ALA A 179 13.83 5.25 -16.01
C ALA A 179 14.61 4.59 -17.17
N TYR A 180 15.47 5.34 -17.86
CA TYR A 180 16.35 4.77 -18.89
C TYR A 180 17.36 3.77 -18.31
N GLN A 181 17.99 4.11 -17.18
CA GLN A 181 18.96 3.22 -16.54
C GLN A 181 18.29 1.94 -16.03
N LEU A 182 17.08 2.03 -15.48
CA LEU A 182 16.28 0.86 -15.13
C LEU A 182 15.98 -0.02 -16.35
N ALA A 183 15.59 0.57 -17.49
CA ALA A 183 15.37 -0.17 -18.72
C ALA A 183 16.62 -0.94 -19.17
N VAL A 184 17.79 -0.32 -19.09
CA VAL A 184 19.08 -0.97 -19.42
C VAL A 184 19.36 -2.12 -18.48
N ASP A 185 19.24 -1.91 -17.17
CA ASP A 185 19.52 -2.92 -16.15
C ASP A 185 18.61 -4.14 -16.25
N MET A 186 17.36 -3.93 -16.67
CA MET A 186 16.36 -4.98 -16.87
C MET A 186 16.46 -5.68 -18.24
N GLY A 187 17.36 -5.24 -19.12
CA GLY A 187 17.49 -5.81 -20.46
C GLY A 187 16.30 -5.51 -21.37
N ALA A 188 15.73 -4.30 -21.27
CA ALA A 188 14.61 -3.83 -22.07
C ALA A 188 14.84 -3.94 -23.59
N THR A 189 13.73 -3.94 -24.34
CA THR A 189 13.78 -4.03 -25.81
C THR A 189 14.50 -2.84 -26.43
N ARG A 190 15.02 -3.03 -27.64
CA ARG A 190 15.66 -1.94 -28.39
C ARG A 190 14.67 -0.83 -28.70
N GLU A 191 13.40 -1.17 -28.93
CA GLU A 191 12.30 -0.23 -29.12
C GLU A 191 12.08 0.63 -27.86
N GLN A 192 11.99 0.01 -26.68
CA GLN A 192 11.78 0.74 -25.43
C GLN A 192 12.99 1.63 -25.09
N LEU A 193 14.22 1.13 -25.23
CA LEU A 193 15.43 1.93 -25.05
C LEU A 193 15.50 3.10 -26.05
N ARG A 194 15.11 2.90 -27.30
CA ARG A 194 15.02 3.98 -28.30
C ARG A 194 13.97 5.01 -27.93
N MET A 195 12.84 4.57 -27.38
CA MET A 195 11.80 5.46 -26.89
C MET A 195 12.32 6.35 -25.75
N LEU A 196 13.18 5.78 -24.88
CA LEU A 196 13.74 6.40 -23.68
C LEU A 196 15.06 7.18 -23.88
N CYS A 197 15.80 6.98 -24.97
CA CYS A 197 16.92 7.84 -25.34
C CYS A 197 16.41 9.16 -25.97
N ASP A 198 16.69 10.31 -25.35
CA ASP A 198 16.51 11.61 -26.01
C ASP A 198 17.33 11.70 -27.31
N ARG A 199 16.68 12.21 -28.37
CA ARG A 199 17.31 12.92 -29.50
C ARG A 199 16.44 14.09 -29.90
#